data_AF-A0A1Y3B3N3-F1
#
_entry.id   AF-A0A1Y3B3N3-F1
#
_cell.length_a   1.000
_cell.length_b   1.000
_cell.length_c   1.000
_cell.angle_alpha   90.00
_cell.angle_beta   90.00
_cell.angle_gamma   90.00
#
_symmetry.space_group_name_H-M   'P 1'
#
loop_
_entity.id
_entity.type
_entity.pdbx_description
1 polymer ?
#
loop_
_entity_poly.entity_id
_entity_poly.type
_entity_poly.pdbx_seq_one_letter_code
_entity_poly.pdbx_strand_id
1 'polypeptide(L)'
;IIQKRYRYNVGIIITEARKALKFADGKAIKTEADKQFQKLLGPKTEQDMAKPKKEKQPKPTKSVVTKEEECRDIIELLRRVNFHKIGENYKTDGYVITPNTMRLLAEHCKAVCGRVKTRFPPEPNGILHIGHAKAININFGYAEAHGGDCILRYDDTNPEKEEERFVHSIRDMVEWLGYKPYKITYSSDYFDQLYELAVKLIKRGLAYVCHQKPEELKGFN
;
A
#
# COMPACT_ATOMS: atom_id res chain seq x y z
N ILE A 1 -22.07 28.59 0.42
CA ILE A 1 -20.75 27.95 0.16
C ILE A 1 -20.46 27.88 -1.34
N ILE A 2 -21.30 27.24 -2.15
CA ILE A 2 -21.07 27.00 -3.60
C ILE A 2 -20.78 28.28 -4.41
N GLN A 3 -21.58 29.34 -4.25
CA GLN A 3 -21.38 30.61 -4.98
C GLN A 3 -20.07 31.35 -4.62
N LYS A 4 -19.57 31.20 -3.38
CA LYS A 4 -18.38 31.90 -2.88
C LYS A 4 -17.10 31.05 -2.98
N ARG A 5 -17.21 29.79 -3.45
CA ARG A 5 -16.14 28.78 -3.55
C ARG A 5 -15.12 28.88 -2.39
N TYR A 6 -13.85 29.09 -2.70
CA TYR A 6 -12.74 29.18 -1.73
C TYR A 6 -12.59 30.55 -1.06
N ARG A 7 -13.41 31.54 -1.42
CA ARG A 7 -13.52 32.84 -0.73
C ARG A 7 -14.51 32.79 0.43
N TYR A 8 -15.23 31.68 0.61
CA TYR A 8 -16.10 31.47 1.75
C TYR A 8 -15.29 31.36 3.05
N ASN A 9 -15.73 32.03 4.12
CA ASN A 9 -15.06 31.96 5.42
C ASN A 9 -15.32 30.60 6.08
N VAL A 10 -14.42 29.65 5.86
CA VAL A 10 -14.45 28.30 6.44
C VAL A 10 -14.36 28.33 7.97
N GLY A 11 -13.86 29.43 8.56
CA GLY A 11 -13.77 29.62 10.01
C GLY A 11 -15.13 29.52 10.71
N ILE A 12 -16.22 29.96 10.06
CA ILE A 12 -17.58 29.89 10.63
C ILE A 12 -17.98 28.43 10.87
N ILE A 13 -17.72 27.55 9.90
CA ILE A 13 -18.07 26.12 9.98
C ILE A 13 -17.18 25.40 10.99
N ILE A 14 -15.90 25.77 11.07
CA ILE A 14 -15.00 25.22 12.09
C ILE A 14 -15.47 25.64 13.50
N THR A 15 -15.91 26.88 13.68
CA THR A 15 -16.44 27.36 14.95
C THR A 15 -17.74 26.65 15.34
N GLU A 16 -18.65 26.44 14.38
CA GLU A 16 -19.89 25.69 14.61
C GLU A 16 -19.62 24.22 14.92
N ALA A 17 -18.72 23.57 14.18
CA ALA A 17 -18.28 22.20 14.43
C ALA A 17 -17.62 22.04 15.81
N ARG A 18 -16.84 23.03 16.27
CA ARG A 18 -16.26 23.03 17.62
C ARG A 18 -17.30 23.22 18.73
N LYS A 19 -18.39 23.96 18.47
CA LYS A 19 -19.51 24.08 19.42
C LYS A 19 -20.28 22.77 19.56
N ALA A 20 -20.47 22.04 18.46
CA ALA A 20 -21.10 20.72 18.45
C ALA A 20 -20.20 19.63 19.04
N LEU A 21 -18.90 19.68 18.74
CA LEU A 21 -17.90 18.68 19.15
C LEU A 21 -16.92 19.28 20.17
N LYS A 22 -17.40 19.48 21.39
CA LYS A 22 -16.67 20.20 22.46
C LYS A 22 -15.30 19.60 22.82
N PHE A 23 -15.10 18.30 22.59
CA PHE A 23 -13.88 17.57 22.97
C PHE A 23 -13.04 17.10 21.77
N ALA A 24 -13.46 17.39 20.54
CA ALA A 24 -12.73 16.97 19.36
C ALA A 24 -11.50 17.86 19.11
N ASP A 25 -10.41 17.25 18.65
CA ASP A 25 -9.19 17.98 18.31
C ASP A 25 -9.48 19.01 17.19
N GLY A 26 -9.15 20.27 17.50
CA GLY A 26 -9.34 21.38 16.59
C GLY A 26 -8.57 21.25 15.27
N LYS A 27 -7.47 20.49 15.23
CA LYS A 27 -6.72 20.20 14.00
C LYS A 27 -7.41 19.12 13.16
N ALA A 28 -7.95 18.07 13.79
CA ALA A 28 -8.75 17.05 13.13
C ALA A 28 -10.01 17.65 12.48
N ILE A 29 -10.76 18.49 13.21
CA ILE A 29 -11.96 19.20 12.68
C ILE A 29 -11.59 20.02 11.43
N LYS A 30 -10.47 20.76 11.48
CA LYS A 30 -10.02 21.56 10.35
C LYS A 30 -9.67 20.70 9.14
N THR A 31 -8.97 19.59 9.36
CA THR A 31 -8.51 18.67 8.30
C THR A 31 -9.71 18.04 7.58
N GLU A 32 -10.70 17.60 8.35
CA GLU A 32 -11.93 17.03 7.79
C GLU A 32 -12.79 18.09 7.09
N ALA A 33 -12.90 19.29 7.66
CA ALA A 33 -13.58 20.42 7.01
C ALA A 33 -12.92 20.77 5.66
N ASP A 34 -11.59 20.85 5.60
CA ASP A 34 -10.85 21.13 4.37
C ASP A 34 -11.06 20.03 3.31
N LYS A 35 -11.10 18.75 3.73
CA LYS A 35 -11.37 17.59 2.86
C LYS A 35 -12.79 17.63 2.29
N GLN A 36 -13.79 17.91 3.12
CA GLN A 36 -15.18 18.03 2.67
C GLN A 36 -15.39 19.25 1.77
N PHE A 37 -14.71 20.37 2.06
CA PHE A 37 -14.72 21.54 1.19
C PHE A 37 -14.12 21.24 -0.18
N GLN A 38 -13.01 20.51 -0.23
CA GLN A 38 -12.40 20.10 -1.50
C GLN A 38 -13.32 19.14 -2.28
N LYS A 39 -14.00 18.23 -1.60
CA LYS A 39 -14.99 17.33 -2.21
C LYS A 39 -16.19 18.09 -2.79
N LEU A 40 -16.66 19.13 -2.09
CA LEU A 40 -17.82 19.93 -2.50
C LEU A 40 -17.51 20.95 -3.60
N LEU A 41 -16.32 21.55 -3.59
CA LEU A 41 -15.96 22.66 -4.49
C LEU A 41 -15.07 22.22 -5.67
N GLY A 42 -14.48 21.03 -5.62
CA GLY A 42 -13.51 20.56 -6.62
C GLY A 42 -12.14 21.25 -6.49
N PRO A 43 -11.22 21.07 -7.45
CA PRO A 43 -9.88 21.65 -7.39
C PRO A 43 -9.91 23.20 -7.37
N LYS A 44 -8.91 23.80 -6.72
CA LYS A 44 -8.72 25.27 -6.71
C LYS A 44 -8.35 25.76 -8.10
N THR A 45 -9.06 26.77 -8.60
CA THR A 45 -8.81 27.38 -9.91
C THR A 45 -8.01 28.68 -9.76
N GLU A 46 -7.40 29.17 -10.83
CA GLU A 46 -6.57 30.40 -10.80
C GLU A 46 -7.36 31.64 -10.32
N GLN A 47 -8.68 31.69 -10.56
CA GLN A 47 -9.58 32.73 -10.05
C GLN A 47 -9.72 32.74 -8.51
N ASP A 48 -9.37 31.64 -7.84
CA ASP A 48 -9.37 31.47 -6.38
C ASP A 48 -8.01 31.89 -5.74
N MET A 49 -6.94 32.08 -6.53
CA MET A 49 -5.57 32.28 -6.04
C MET A 49 -5.11 33.75 -5.92
N ALA A 50 -5.90 34.73 -6.36
CA ALA A 50 -5.56 36.13 -6.15
C ALA A 50 -5.64 36.50 -4.65
N LYS A 51 -4.49 36.73 -4.00
CA LYS A 51 -4.38 37.22 -2.61
C LYS A 51 -3.44 38.43 -2.48
N PRO A 52 -3.72 39.38 -1.56
CA PRO A 52 -2.77 40.40 -1.14
C PRO A 52 -1.63 39.82 -0.27
N LYS A 53 -0.44 40.47 -0.32
CA LYS A 53 0.84 40.07 0.30
C LYS A 53 0.96 40.40 1.82
N LYS A 54 1.70 39.54 2.56
CA LYS A 54 2.72 39.83 3.64
C LYS A 54 3.12 38.50 4.34
N GLU A 55 4.36 38.01 4.21
CA GLU A 55 5.63 38.22 4.99
C GLU A 55 5.91 37.15 6.06
N LYS A 56 7.16 36.63 6.06
CA LYS A 56 7.68 35.46 6.80
C LYS A 56 8.34 35.85 8.14
N GLN A 57 8.32 34.94 9.12
CA GLN A 57 9.32 34.87 10.21
C GLN A 57 9.72 33.40 10.56
N PRO A 58 10.91 33.14 11.16
CA PRO A 58 11.62 31.86 11.06
C PRO A 58 11.48 30.88 12.26
N LYS A 59 12.01 29.66 12.05
CA LYS A 59 11.98 28.41 12.87
C LYS A 59 12.52 28.52 14.30
N PRO A 60 12.27 27.47 15.13
CA PRO A 60 13.40 26.78 15.74
C PRO A 60 13.41 25.26 15.49
N THR A 61 14.63 24.73 15.42
CA THR A 61 15.03 23.33 15.31
C THR A 61 14.68 22.58 16.60
N LYS A 62 14.21 21.33 16.48
CA LYS A 62 14.21 20.38 17.61
C LYS A 62 14.94 19.11 17.23
N SER A 63 15.95 18.81 18.04
CA SER A 63 16.52 17.50 18.28
C SER A 63 15.46 16.54 18.85
N VAL A 64 15.54 15.27 18.47
CA VAL A 64 14.75 14.17 19.05
C VAL A 64 15.70 12.97 19.05
N VAL A 65 16.42 12.66 20.14
CA VAL A 65 16.00 11.95 21.38
C VAL A 65 15.07 10.77 21.08
N THR A 66 15.67 9.60 20.92
CA THR A 66 15.02 8.29 20.95
C THR A 66 14.33 8.10 22.31
N LYS A 67 13.01 8.24 22.33
CA LYS A 67 12.14 7.65 23.36
C LYS A 67 11.37 6.52 22.70
N GLU A 68 11.49 5.32 23.26
CA GLU A 68 10.61 4.20 22.93
C GLU A 68 9.20 4.55 23.41
N GLU A 69 8.44 5.22 22.54
CA GLU A 69 6.99 5.32 22.71
C GLU A 69 6.38 3.98 22.30
N GLU A 70 5.76 3.28 23.25
CA GLU A 70 4.89 2.15 22.96
C GLU A 70 3.82 2.58 21.95
N CYS A 71 3.95 2.13 20.69
CA CYS A 71 2.90 2.30 19.70
C CYS A 71 1.68 1.47 20.14
N ARG A 72 0.60 2.15 20.51
CA ARG A 72 -0.66 1.50 20.89
C ARG A 72 -1.43 0.95 19.69
N ASP A 73 -1.13 1.45 18.49
CA ASP A 73 -1.83 1.11 17.24
C ASP A 73 -0.83 0.63 16.17
N ILE A 74 -1.16 -0.50 15.54
CA ILE A 74 -0.36 -1.12 14.49
C ILE A 74 -0.26 -0.24 13.24
N ILE A 75 -1.30 0.55 12.94
CA ILE A 75 -1.29 1.45 11.79
C ILE A 75 -0.26 2.57 12.01
N GLU A 76 -0.15 3.10 13.23
CA GLU A 76 0.85 4.10 13.57
C GLU A 76 2.27 3.54 13.46
N LEU A 77 2.48 2.31 13.97
CA LEU A 77 3.76 1.62 13.83
C LEU A 77 4.16 1.49 12.36
N LEU A 78 3.25 1.05 11.49
CA LEU A 78 3.50 0.84 10.06
C LEU A 78 3.78 2.14 9.29
N ARG A 79 3.31 3.30 9.77
CA ARG A 79 3.70 4.61 9.23
C ARG A 79 5.12 5.01 9.59
N ARG A 80 5.61 4.57 10.76
CA ARG A 80 6.97 4.87 11.25
C ARG A 80 8.03 3.94 10.64
N VAL A 81 7.64 2.80 10.07
CA VAL A 81 8.58 1.88 9.42
C VAL A 81 9.25 2.56 8.22
N ASN A 82 10.57 2.54 8.21
CA ASN A 82 11.39 3.19 7.20
C ASN A 82 11.55 2.31 5.95
N PHE A 83 10.49 2.20 5.15
CA PHE A 83 10.56 1.61 3.82
C PHE A 83 10.79 2.68 2.74
N HIS A 84 11.30 2.24 1.58
CA HIS A 84 11.48 3.09 0.42
C HIS A 84 10.15 3.67 -0.07
N LYS A 85 10.21 4.85 -0.69
CA LYS A 85 9.05 5.43 -1.38
C LYS A 85 8.81 4.72 -2.71
N ILE A 86 7.59 4.83 -3.21
CA ILE A 86 7.19 4.24 -4.50
C ILE A 86 8.09 4.78 -5.62
N GLY A 87 8.67 3.87 -6.41
CA GLY A 87 9.62 4.20 -7.46
C GLY A 87 11.06 4.43 -6.99
N GLU A 88 11.33 4.36 -5.69
CA GLU A 88 12.67 4.50 -5.10
C GLU A 88 13.28 3.15 -4.69
N ASN A 89 12.87 2.06 -5.34
CA ASN A 89 13.33 0.70 -5.04
C ASN A 89 14.86 0.58 -5.11
N TYR A 90 15.51 1.33 -5.99
CA TYR A 90 16.97 1.36 -6.15
C TYR A 90 17.74 1.88 -4.94
N LYS A 91 17.06 2.43 -3.92
CA LYS A 91 17.69 2.87 -2.67
C LYS A 91 17.72 1.78 -1.59
N THR A 92 17.02 0.66 -1.80
CA THR A 92 17.02 -0.43 -0.81
C THR A 92 18.30 -1.23 -0.91
N ASP A 93 18.73 -1.76 0.23
CA ASP A 93 19.90 -2.63 0.28
C ASP A 93 19.73 -3.86 -0.65
N GLY A 94 20.80 -4.23 -1.34
CA GLY A 94 20.82 -5.34 -2.31
C GLY A 94 20.12 -5.09 -3.66
N TYR A 95 19.59 -3.89 -3.93
CA TYR A 95 18.93 -3.64 -5.22
C TYR A 95 19.94 -3.48 -6.38
N VAL A 96 19.77 -4.29 -7.44
CA VAL A 96 20.66 -4.25 -8.61
C VAL A 96 20.13 -3.27 -9.66
N ILE A 97 20.94 -2.25 -9.98
CA ILE A 97 20.62 -1.26 -11.02
C ILE A 97 21.16 -1.76 -12.37
N THR A 98 20.24 -2.13 -13.26
CA THR A 98 20.51 -2.41 -14.68
C THR A 98 20.30 -1.16 -15.55
N PRO A 99 20.76 -1.14 -16.82
CA PRO A 99 20.52 -0.04 -17.75
C PRO A 99 19.03 0.30 -17.97
N ASN A 100 18.13 -0.67 -17.78
CA ASN A 100 16.69 -0.50 -17.98
C ASN A 100 15.93 -0.04 -16.72
N THR A 101 16.59 0.02 -15.57
CA THR A 101 15.94 0.20 -14.26
C THR A 101 15.09 1.46 -14.19
N MET A 102 15.64 2.61 -14.60
CA MET A 102 14.92 3.88 -14.52
C MET A 102 13.69 3.92 -15.45
N ARG A 103 13.79 3.28 -16.62
CA ARG A 103 12.65 3.13 -17.54
C ARG A 103 11.56 2.25 -16.90
N LEU A 104 11.93 1.11 -16.35
CA LEU A 104 10.99 0.18 -15.70
C LEU A 104 10.32 0.81 -14.46
N LEU A 105 11.05 1.58 -13.66
CA LEU A 105 10.49 2.30 -12.52
C LEU A 105 9.51 3.41 -12.97
N ALA A 106 9.81 4.11 -14.06
CA ALA A 106 8.88 5.10 -14.62
C ALA A 106 7.58 4.44 -15.13
N GLU A 107 7.68 3.30 -15.80
CA GLU A 107 6.52 2.48 -16.22
C GLU A 107 5.72 1.98 -15.01
N HIS A 108 6.42 1.48 -13.99
CA HIS A 108 5.82 1.05 -12.74
C HIS A 108 5.06 2.18 -12.04
N CYS A 109 5.67 3.35 -11.86
CA CYS A 109 5.03 4.51 -11.21
C CYS A 109 3.75 4.95 -11.91
N LYS A 110 3.71 4.86 -13.25
CA LYS A 110 2.50 5.09 -14.04
C LYS A 110 1.45 4.01 -13.76
N ALA A 111 1.85 2.74 -13.81
CA ALA A 111 0.94 1.61 -13.60
C ALA A 111 0.30 1.59 -12.20
N VAL A 112 1.05 1.98 -11.16
CA VAL A 112 0.54 2.03 -9.77
C VAL A 112 -0.02 3.39 -9.36
N CYS A 113 0.03 4.38 -10.26
CA CYS A 113 -0.42 5.76 -10.02
C CYS A 113 0.15 6.37 -8.72
N GLY A 114 1.39 6.04 -8.38
CA GLY A 114 2.04 6.52 -7.15
C GLY A 114 1.39 6.06 -5.84
N ARG A 115 0.67 4.93 -5.83
CA ARG A 115 0.12 4.31 -4.61
C ARG A 115 0.91 3.08 -4.19
N VAL A 116 0.96 2.82 -2.88
CA VAL A 116 1.54 1.59 -2.35
C VAL A 116 0.72 0.39 -2.83
N LYS A 117 1.40 -0.68 -3.27
CA LYS A 117 0.77 -1.94 -3.65
C LYS A 117 1.40 -3.07 -2.83
N THR A 118 0.60 -3.73 -2.00
CA THR A 118 1.00 -4.93 -1.25
C THR A 118 0.18 -6.12 -1.69
N ARG A 119 0.57 -7.32 -1.23
CA ARG A 119 -0.19 -8.54 -1.47
C ARG A 119 -0.10 -9.46 -0.27
N PHE A 120 -1.19 -10.15 0.06
CA PHE A 120 -1.17 -11.29 0.97
C PHE A 120 -1.39 -12.55 0.13
N PRO A 121 -0.37 -13.44 0.00
CA PRO A 121 -0.46 -14.60 -0.86
C PRO A 121 -0.57 -15.93 -0.09
N PRO A 122 -1.73 -16.31 0.46
CA PRO A 122 -1.91 -17.58 1.14
C PRO A 122 -2.12 -18.72 0.13
N GLU A 123 -1.65 -19.93 0.48
CA GLU A 123 -2.01 -21.14 -0.24
C GLU A 123 -3.46 -21.56 0.10
N PRO A 124 -4.31 -21.90 -0.87
CA PRO A 124 -5.72 -22.28 -0.65
C PRO A 124 -5.90 -23.73 -0.19
N ASN A 125 -4.90 -24.29 0.50
CA ASN A 125 -4.85 -25.70 0.92
C ASN A 125 -4.76 -25.89 2.44
N GLY A 126 -4.67 -24.81 3.21
CA GLY A 126 -4.32 -24.84 4.62
C GLY A 126 -5.12 -23.88 5.48
N ILE A 127 -5.15 -24.16 6.78
CA ILE A 127 -5.83 -23.32 7.77
C ILE A 127 -4.90 -22.20 8.20
N LEU A 128 -5.40 -20.96 8.19
CA LEU A 128 -4.66 -19.84 8.75
C LEU A 128 -4.52 -19.99 10.26
N HIS A 129 -3.28 -20.12 10.73
CA HIS A 129 -2.93 -20.00 12.15
C HIS A 129 -2.51 -18.55 12.51
N ILE A 130 -2.27 -18.29 13.81
CA ILE A 130 -1.94 -16.95 14.35
C ILE A 130 -0.73 -16.27 13.69
N GLY A 131 0.21 -17.03 13.12
CA GLY A 131 1.34 -16.47 12.37
C GLY A 131 0.89 -15.68 11.15
N HIS A 132 -0.20 -16.11 10.51
CA HIS A 132 -0.81 -15.40 9.39
C HIS A 132 -1.44 -14.08 9.81
N ALA A 133 -1.89 -13.93 11.07
CA ALA A 133 -2.40 -12.65 11.55
C ALA A 133 -1.33 -11.56 11.44
N LYS A 134 -0.06 -11.87 11.72
CA LYS A 134 1.05 -10.93 11.52
C LYS A 134 1.21 -10.56 10.04
N ALA A 135 1.18 -11.55 9.15
CA ALA A 135 1.30 -11.32 7.71
C ALA A 135 0.15 -10.47 7.16
N ILE A 136 -1.08 -10.74 7.59
CA ILE A 136 -2.28 -9.96 7.21
C ILE A 136 -2.12 -8.52 7.69
N ASN A 137 -1.86 -8.30 8.97
CA ASN A 137 -1.72 -6.96 9.54
C ASN A 137 -0.59 -6.15 8.88
N ILE A 138 0.55 -6.79 8.56
CA ILE A 138 1.64 -6.09 7.87
C ILE A 138 1.24 -5.73 6.43
N ASN A 139 0.72 -6.68 5.64
CA ASN A 139 0.45 -6.42 4.23
C ASN A 139 -0.75 -5.47 4.04
N PHE A 140 -1.87 -5.73 4.70
CA PHE A 140 -3.06 -4.90 4.60
C PHE A 140 -2.90 -3.60 5.38
N GLY A 141 -2.39 -3.66 6.61
CA GLY A 141 -2.18 -2.48 7.43
C GLY A 141 -1.16 -1.52 6.82
N TYR A 142 -0.12 -2.01 6.12
CA TYR A 142 0.84 -1.11 5.46
C TYR A 142 0.21 -0.40 4.25
N ALA A 143 -0.62 -1.10 3.47
CA ALA A 143 -1.38 -0.45 2.42
C ALA A 143 -2.33 0.61 3.00
N GLU A 144 -3.10 0.28 4.03
CA GLU A 144 -4.04 1.22 4.67
C GLU A 144 -3.33 2.43 5.28
N ALA A 145 -2.22 2.21 6.00
CA ALA A 145 -1.42 3.25 6.63
C ALA A 145 -0.91 4.31 5.64
N HIS A 146 -0.66 3.91 4.39
CA HIS A 146 -0.09 4.72 3.32
C HIS A 146 -1.07 5.03 2.17
N GLY A 147 -2.37 4.73 2.34
CA GLY A 147 -3.39 4.98 1.31
C GLY A 147 -3.20 4.19 0.01
N GLY A 148 -2.59 3.00 0.13
CA GLY A 148 -2.36 2.04 -0.94
C GLY A 148 -3.43 0.96 -1.04
N ASP A 149 -3.17 -0.02 -1.90
CA ASP A 149 -4.05 -1.14 -2.17
C ASP A 149 -3.35 -2.47 -1.84
N CYS A 150 -4.03 -3.36 -1.11
CA CYS A 150 -3.55 -4.72 -0.85
C CYS A 150 -4.39 -5.73 -1.64
N ILE A 151 -3.72 -6.62 -2.37
CA ILE A 151 -4.34 -7.70 -3.13
C ILE A 151 -4.33 -8.98 -2.29
N LEU A 152 -5.48 -9.65 -2.18
CA LEU A 152 -5.53 -11.03 -1.71
C LEU A 152 -5.26 -11.94 -2.91
N ARG A 153 -4.11 -12.61 -2.93
CA ARG A 153 -3.72 -13.45 -4.06
C ARG A 153 -3.62 -14.91 -3.64
N TYR A 154 -4.57 -15.75 -4.01
CA TYR A 154 -4.46 -17.17 -3.71
C TYR A 154 -3.29 -17.77 -4.49
N ASP A 155 -2.41 -18.50 -3.80
CA ASP A 155 -1.30 -19.20 -4.42
C ASP A 155 -1.71 -20.62 -4.83
N ASP A 156 -2.45 -20.71 -5.92
CA ASP A 156 -3.05 -21.91 -6.51
C ASP A 156 -2.14 -22.57 -7.55
N THR A 157 -0.82 -22.49 -7.35
CA THR A 157 0.15 -23.11 -8.28
C THR A 157 0.14 -24.63 -8.24
N ASN A 158 -0.51 -25.25 -7.23
CA ASN A 158 -0.64 -26.69 -7.09
C ASN A 158 -2.11 -27.14 -7.29
N PRO A 159 -2.43 -27.82 -8.41
CA PRO A 159 -3.80 -28.20 -8.75
C PRO A 159 -4.40 -29.31 -7.85
N GLU A 160 -3.59 -30.06 -7.10
CA GLU A 160 -4.07 -31.21 -6.32
C GLU A 160 -4.57 -30.87 -4.92
N LYS A 161 -4.35 -29.63 -4.45
CA LYS A 161 -4.53 -29.26 -3.04
C LYS A 161 -5.54 -28.15 -2.79
N GLU A 162 -6.27 -27.72 -3.81
CA GLU A 162 -7.24 -26.63 -3.66
C GLU A 162 -8.58 -27.16 -3.14
N GLU A 163 -9.04 -26.63 -2.01
CA GLU A 163 -10.40 -26.84 -1.55
C GLU A 163 -11.11 -25.51 -1.36
N GLU A 164 -12.30 -25.37 -1.95
CA GLU A 164 -13.12 -24.15 -1.91
C GLU A 164 -13.39 -23.67 -0.47
N ARG A 165 -13.49 -24.60 0.48
CA ARG A 165 -13.65 -24.29 1.92
C ARG A 165 -12.53 -23.39 2.47
N PHE A 166 -11.29 -23.60 2.02
CA PHE A 166 -10.14 -22.83 2.50
C PHE A 166 -10.10 -21.46 1.85
N VAL A 167 -10.46 -21.35 0.56
CA VAL A 167 -10.60 -20.08 -0.15
C VAL A 167 -11.55 -19.16 0.60
N HIS A 168 -12.75 -19.65 0.97
CA HIS A 168 -13.73 -18.90 1.74
C HIS A 168 -13.23 -18.59 3.16
N SER A 169 -12.71 -19.58 3.89
CA SER A 169 -12.23 -19.37 5.26
C SER A 169 -11.10 -18.34 5.34
N ILE A 170 -10.16 -18.34 4.41
CA ILE A 170 -9.07 -17.36 4.32
C ILE A 170 -9.64 -15.95 4.15
N ARG A 171 -10.61 -15.79 3.24
CA ARG A 171 -11.26 -14.51 3.01
C ARG A 171 -11.99 -14.03 4.26
N ASP A 172 -12.75 -14.91 4.89
CA ASP A 172 -13.50 -14.60 6.11
C ASP A 172 -12.57 -14.16 7.23
N MET A 173 -11.39 -14.77 7.38
CA MET A 173 -10.39 -14.36 8.37
C MET A 173 -9.79 -12.98 8.08
N VAL A 174 -9.55 -12.65 6.80
CA VAL A 174 -9.07 -11.32 6.40
C VAL A 174 -10.13 -10.26 6.73
N GLU A 175 -11.39 -10.52 6.39
CA GLU A 175 -12.52 -9.63 6.68
C GLU A 175 -12.80 -9.53 8.20
N TRP A 176 -12.66 -10.63 8.94
CA TRP A 176 -12.81 -10.69 10.39
C TRP A 176 -11.77 -9.84 11.13
N LEU A 177 -10.53 -9.80 10.61
CA LEU A 177 -9.47 -8.92 11.12
C LEU A 177 -9.66 -7.44 10.74
N GLY A 178 -10.76 -7.10 10.06
CA GLY A 178 -11.14 -5.72 9.72
C GLY A 178 -10.55 -5.21 8.40
N TYR A 179 -9.90 -6.07 7.62
CA TYR A 179 -9.31 -5.68 6.34
C TYR A 179 -10.19 -6.05 5.16
N LYS A 180 -10.13 -5.23 4.10
CA LYS A 180 -10.82 -5.51 2.85
C LYS A 180 -9.82 -5.58 1.69
N PRO A 181 -9.77 -6.68 0.93
CA PRO A 181 -8.92 -6.74 -0.25
C PRO A 181 -9.40 -5.78 -1.33
N TYR A 182 -8.45 -5.08 -1.96
CA TYR A 182 -8.72 -4.23 -3.11
C TYR A 182 -9.17 -5.07 -4.32
N LYS A 183 -8.50 -6.20 -4.51
CA LYS A 183 -8.80 -7.19 -5.54
C LYS A 183 -8.45 -8.58 -5.03
N ILE A 184 -9.21 -9.57 -5.44
CA ILE A 184 -8.89 -10.99 -5.30
C ILE A 184 -8.35 -11.47 -6.65
N THR A 185 -7.21 -12.15 -6.62
CA THR A 185 -6.54 -12.71 -7.81
C THR A 185 -6.02 -14.09 -7.51
N TYR A 186 -5.73 -14.86 -8.54
CA TYR A 186 -5.13 -16.20 -8.43
C TYR A 186 -3.74 -16.18 -9.07
N SER A 187 -2.83 -17.05 -8.63
CA SER A 187 -1.55 -17.24 -9.32
C SER A 187 -1.78 -17.82 -10.72
N SER A 188 -2.79 -18.68 -10.88
CA SER A 188 -3.19 -19.28 -12.16
C SER A 188 -3.65 -18.28 -13.22
N ASP A 189 -4.21 -17.12 -12.82
CA ASP A 189 -4.58 -16.01 -13.72
C ASP A 189 -3.40 -15.56 -14.60
N TYR A 190 -2.16 -15.85 -14.17
CA TYR A 190 -0.93 -15.41 -14.81
C TYR A 190 -0.14 -16.54 -15.49
N PHE A 191 -0.67 -17.77 -15.60
CA PHE A 191 0.08 -18.90 -16.16
C PHE A 191 0.58 -18.67 -17.60
N ASP A 192 -0.23 -18.07 -18.47
CA ASP A 192 0.20 -17.74 -19.83
C ASP A 192 1.41 -16.80 -19.83
N GLN A 193 1.36 -15.74 -19.01
CA GLN A 193 2.46 -14.80 -18.87
C GLN A 193 3.71 -15.45 -18.25
N LEU A 194 3.53 -16.32 -17.26
CA LEU A 194 4.62 -17.06 -16.62
C LEU A 194 5.29 -18.02 -17.61
N TYR A 195 4.51 -18.72 -18.44
CA TYR A 195 5.02 -19.57 -19.49
C TYR A 195 5.83 -18.79 -20.53
N GLU A 196 5.31 -17.64 -21.01
CA GLU A 196 6.06 -16.79 -21.94
C GLU A 196 7.38 -16.27 -21.35
N LEU A 197 7.37 -15.91 -20.06
CA LEU A 197 8.58 -15.51 -19.35
C LEU A 197 9.58 -16.67 -19.22
N ALA A 198 9.11 -17.90 -18.96
CA ALA A 198 9.97 -19.09 -18.94
C ALA A 198 10.61 -19.35 -20.31
N VAL A 199 9.86 -19.23 -21.40
CA VAL A 199 10.40 -19.34 -22.77
C VAL A 199 11.45 -18.23 -23.04
N LYS A 200 11.23 -17.01 -22.55
CA LYS A 200 12.22 -15.92 -22.65
C LYS A 200 13.49 -16.24 -21.85
N LEU A 201 13.40 -16.91 -20.70
CA LEU A 201 14.58 -17.35 -19.93
C LEU A 201 15.40 -18.37 -20.71
N ILE A 202 14.75 -19.37 -21.32
CA ILE A 202 15.41 -20.38 -22.17
C ILE A 202 16.12 -19.70 -23.35
N LYS A 203 15.43 -18.80 -24.06
CA LYS A 203 16.01 -18.04 -25.19
C LYS A 203 17.21 -17.16 -24.80
N ARG A 204 17.30 -16.77 -23.53
CA ARG A 204 18.44 -16.01 -22.98
C ARG A 204 19.56 -16.90 -22.43
N GLY A 205 19.41 -18.22 -22.49
CA GLY A 205 20.37 -19.17 -21.91
C GLY A 205 20.36 -19.18 -20.38
N LEU A 206 19.30 -18.69 -19.74
CA LEU A 206 19.17 -18.60 -18.27
C LEU A 206 18.32 -19.73 -17.68
N ALA A 207 17.81 -20.65 -18.51
CA ALA A 207 17.06 -21.82 -18.09
C ALA A 207 17.29 -22.97 -19.08
N TYR A 208 17.17 -24.20 -18.59
CA TYR A 208 17.27 -25.43 -19.37
C TYR A 208 16.28 -26.47 -18.84
N VAL A 209 15.99 -27.50 -19.64
CA VAL A 209 15.16 -28.64 -19.22
C VAL A 209 16.08 -29.67 -18.56
N CYS A 210 15.81 -29.97 -17.29
CA CYS A 210 16.53 -31.01 -16.56
C CYS A 210 15.79 -32.35 -16.66
N HIS A 211 16.55 -33.43 -16.85
CA HIS A 211 16.02 -34.81 -16.88
C HIS A 211 16.38 -35.62 -15.63
N GLN A 212 17.02 -34.99 -14.65
CA GLN A 212 17.39 -35.66 -13.40
C GLN A 212 16.16 -35.97 -12.56
N LYS A 213 16.17 -37.11 -11.89
CA LYS A 213 15.17 -37.47 -10.88
C LYS A 213 15.39 -36.70 -9.57
N PRO A 214 14.38 -36.57 -8.70
CA PRO A 214 14.51 -35.89 -7.41
C PRO A 214 15.68 -36.39 -6.54
N GLU A 215 16.00 -37.68 -6.62
CA GLU A 215 17.11 -38.30 -5.90
C GLU A 215 18.47 -37.85 -6.43
N GLU A 216 18.58 -37.64 -7.74
CA GLU A 216 19.81 -37.25 -8.44
C GLU A 216 20.12 -35.75 -8.28
N LEU A 217 19.09 -34.94 -8.05
CA LEU A 217 19.19 -33.49 -7.81
C LEU A 217 19.91 -33.13 -6.50
N LYS A 218 19.93 -34.04 -5.51
CA LYS A 218 20.60 -33.80 -4.22
C LYS A 218 22.13 -33.74 -4.32
N GLY A 219 22.70 -34.16 -5.45
CA GLY A 219 24.15 -34.22 -5.66
C GLY A 219 24.78 -35.44 -4.99
N PHE A 220 26.02 -35.74 -5.41
CA PHE A 220 26.88 -36.68 -4.71
C PHE A 220 27.53 -35.93 -3.54
N ASN A 221 27.25 -36.36 -2.30
CA ASN A 221 28.00 -35.89 -1.13
C ASN A 221 29.44 -36.42 -1.14
#